data_AF-A0A7U3UV95-F1
#
_entry.id   AF-A0A7U3UV95-F1
#
_cell.length_a   1.000
_cell.length_b   1.000
_cell.length_c   1.000
_cell.angle_alpha   90.00
_cell.angle_beta   90.00
_cell.angle_gamma   90.00
#
_symmetry.space_group_name_H-M   'P 1'
#
loop_
_entity.id
_entity.type
_entity.pdbx_description
1 polymer ?
#
loop_
_entity_poly.entity_id
_entity_poly.type
_entity_poly.pdbx_seq_one_letter_code
_entity_poly.pdbx_strand_id
1 'polypeptide(L)'
;MSFSPTINQPAIETATVEIRVLTVNGRSMNTGRFRQLIDAPLISPAGEFEGEPWGAVNLHPDKCEGDDHVHVVWQDGDQLRRARINAPEHALFEAPVAAHYAMARILDGERDLGAARNPSDYFRCYSGRDRNGRTAYVRLRHDEVLFLSAIPVAFDSLWQYGSGDMGALRLAADEVYGGPLPSVEDLADQLSWAADAYRAAWSALEGLPQLFVGG
;
A
#
# COMPACT_ATOMS: atom_id res chain seq x y z
N MET A 1 3.58 0.49 68.21
CA MET A 1 3.03 0.26 66.85
C MET A 1 4.22 0.27 65.90
N SER A 2 4.62 -0.88 65.37
CA SER A 2 5.73 -0.98 64.42
C SER A 2 5.16 -1.11 63.00
N PHE A 3 5.51 -0.17 62.12
CA PHE A 3 5.24 -0.25 60.69
C PHE A 3 6.41 -0.96 60.01
N SER A 4 6.13 -2.09 59.36
CA SER A 4 7.06 -2.73 58.43
C SER A 4 6.71 -2.28 57.00
N PRO A 5 7.64 -1.64 56.26
CA PRO A 5 7.38 -1.32 54.86
C PRO A 5 7.46 -2.60 54.01
N THR A 6 6.41 -2.87 53.24
CA THR A 6 6.41 -3.91 52.23
C THR A 6 7.24 -3.42 51.04
N ILE A 7 8.41 -4.03 50.83
CA ILE A 7 9.24 -3.75 49.65
C ILE A 7 8.71 -4.64 48.52
N ASN A 8 8.02 -4.04 47.55
CA ASN A 8 7.71 -4.72 46.29
C ASN A 8 9.00 -4.83 45.49
N GLN A 9 9.59 -6.03 45.45
CA GLN A 9 10.72 -6.30 44.56
C GLN A 9 10.20 -6.26 43.11
N PRO A 10 10.87 -5.57 42.18
CA PRO A 10 10.49 -5.59 40.78
C PRO A 10 10.58 -7.02 40.25
N ALA A 11 9.48 -7.53 39.69
CA ALA A 11 9.47 -8.83 39.04
C ALA A 11 10.27 -8.74 37.74
N ILE A 12 11.23 -9.65 37.57
CA ILE A 12 11.95 -9.82 36.31
C ILE A 12 11.09 -10.71 35.42
N GLU A 13 10.46 -10.13 34.40
CA GLU A 13 9.79 -10.89 33.35
C GLU A 13 10.82 -11.26 32.28
N THR A 14 11.14 -12.55 32.19
CA THR A 14 12.01 -13.08 31.15
C THR A 14 11.17 -13.50 29.94
N ALA A 15 11.45 -12.92 28.77
CA ALA A 15 10.90 -13.37 27.50
C ALA A 15 11.88 -14.35 26.80
N THR A 16 11.38 -15.47 26.30
CA THR A 16 12.12 -16.37 25.40
C THR A 16 11.81 -15.99 23.96
N VAL A 17 12.86 -15.79 23.14
CA VAL A 17 12.72 -15.40 21.72
C VAL A 17 13.37 -16.45 20.84
N GLU A 18 12.65 -16.92 19.82
CA GLU A 18 13.20 -17.78 18.77
C GLU A 18 13.81 -16.91 17.66
N ILE A 19 15.07 -17.17 17.30
CA ILE A 19 15.75 -16.50 16.18
C ILE A 19 15.77 -17.44 14.99
N ARG A 20 15.09 -17.05 13.90
CA ARG A 20 15.11 -17.78 12.62
C ARG A 20 16.13 -17.18 11.67
N VAL A 21 17.06 -18.01 11.20
CA VAL A 21 18.08 -17.62 10.23
C VAL A 21 17.65 -18.08 8.84
N LEU A 22 17.55 -17.15 7.90
CA LEU A 22 17.29 -17.47 6.50
C LEU A 22 18.49 -18.21 5.91
N THR A 23 18.27 -19.38 5.32
CA THR A 23 19.32 -20.13 4.60
C THR A 23 18.91 -20.38 3.16
N VAL A 24 19.87 -20.24 2.24
CA VAL A 24 19.69 -20.50 0.81
C VAL A 24 20.80 -21.43 0.36
N ASN A 25 20.44 -22.60 -0.16
CA ASN A 25 21.39 -23.66 -0.54
C ASN A 25 22.39 -24.02 0.59
N GLY A 26 21.87 -24.15 1.82
CA GLY A 26 22.67 -24.50 3.01
C GLY A 26 23.60 -23.39 3.51
N ARG A 27 23.51 -22.17 2.98
CA ARG A 27 24.30 -21.02 3.42
C ARG A 27 23.39 -19.97 4.05
N SER A 28 23.76 -19.47 5.23
CA SER A 28 23.03 -18.37 5.86
C SER A 28 23.02 -17.13 4.96
N MET A 29 21.87 -16.47 4.92
CA MET A 29 21.69 -15.17 4.30
C MET A 29 22.44 -14.13 5.13
N ASN A 30 23.20 -13.28 4.45
CA ASN A 30 23.79 -12.09 5.06
C ASN A 30 23.19 -10.83 4.45
N THR A 31 23.46 -9.69 5.08
CA THR A 31 22.96 -8.38 4.66
C THR A 31 23.34 -8.05 3.21
N GLY A 32 24.55 -8.42 2.78
CA GLY A 32 25.02 -8.20 1.41
C GLY A 32 24.19 -8.95 0.37
N ARG A 33 23.88 -10.23 0.62
CA ARG A 33 23.05 -11.07 -0.26
C ARG A 33 21.58 -10.63 -0.24
N PHE A 34 21.05 -10.26 0.92
CA PHE A 34 19.68 -9.73 1.01
C PHE A 34 19.49 -8.49 0.12
N ARG A 35 20.45 -7.56 0.13
CA ARG A 35 20.42 -6.36 -0.73
C ARG A 35 20.51 -6.67 -2.23
N GLN A 36 21.02 -7.84 -2.59
CA GLN A 36 21.10 -8.30 -3.98
C GLN A 36 19.81 -8.99 -4.46
N LEU A 37 18.85 -9.28 -3.57
CA LEU A 37 17.56 -9.81 -3.98
C LEU A 37 16.82 -8.77 -4.84
N ILE A 38 16.15 -9.27 -5.88
CA ILE A 38 15.33 -8.46 -6.77
C ILE A 38 14.17 -7.88 -5.96
N ASP A 39 14.04 -6.56 -5.99
CA ASP A 39 12.87 -5.87 -5.45
C ASP A 39 11.69 -6.05 -6.40
N ALA A 40 10.56 -6.54 -5.89
CA ALA A 40 9.38 -6.83 -6.68
C ALA A 40 8.11 -6.74 -5.81
N PRO A 41 6.96 -6.34 -6.39
CA PRO A 41 5.68 -6.32 -5.68
C PRO A 41 5.32 -7.72 -5.18
N LEU A 42 5.02 -7.84 -3.89
CA LEU A 42 4.46 -9.08 -3.31
C LEU A 42 2.94 -9.08 -3.35
N ILE A 43 2.29 -7.93 -3.21
CA ILE A 43 0.83 -7.81 -3.22
C ILE A 43 0.41 -7.34 -4.61
N SER A 44 -0.44 -8.13 -5.26
CA SER A 44 -1.03 -7.83 -6.56
C SER A 44 -2.04 -6.68 -6.45
N PRO A 45 -2.42 -6.03 -7.57
CA PRO A 45 -3.52 -5.06 -7.57
C PRO A 45 -4.87 -5.59 -7.05
N ALA A 46 -5.05 -6.92 -7.03
CA ALA A 46 -6.24 -7.57 -6.45
C ALA A 46 -6.11 -7.83 -4.94
N GLY A 47 -4.96 -7.52 -4.33
CA GLY A 47 -4.67 -7.76 -2.92
C GLY A 47 -4.20 -9.18 -2.61
N GLU A 48 -3.88 -9.98 -3.63
CA GLU A 48 -3.38 -11.35 -3.48
C GLU A 48 -1.85 -11.36 -3.40
N PHE A 49 -1.27 -12.40 -2.79
CA PHE A 49 0.18 -12.58 -2.83
C PHE A 49 0.64 -13.19 -4.16
N GLU A 50 1.60 -12.54 -4.79
CA GLU A 50 2.26 -12.99 -6.03
C GLU A 50 3.25 -14.15 -5.81
N GLY A 51 3.40 -14.61 -4.56
CA GLY A 51 4.27 -15.71 -4.18
C GLY A 51 4.24 -15.98 -2.68
N GLU A 52 5.06 -16.93 -2.21
CA GLU A 52 5.04 -17.36 -0.82
C GLU A 52 5.90 -16.43 0.06
N PRO A 53 5.33 -15.73 1.05
CA PRO A 53 6.12 -14.93 1.98
C PRO A 53 6.84 -15.83 3.01
N TRP A 54 8.16 -15.71 3.09
CA TRP A 54 8.96 -16.51 4.03
C TRP A 54 9.09 -15.84 5.40
N GLY A 55 9.13 -14.50 5.41
CA GLY A 55 9.19 -13.74 6.65
C GLY A 55 9.62 -12.29 6.50
N ALA A 56 9.46 -11.53 7.58
CA ALA A 56 9.85 -10.13 7.64
C ALA A 56 11.33 -9.99 8.04
N VAL A 57 12.01 -8.96 7.53
CA VAL A 57 13.40 -8.64 7.86
C VAL A 57 13.45 -7.23 8.44
N ASN A 58 13.95 -7.07 9.65
CA ASN A 58 14.15 -5.78 10.30
C ASN A 58 15.49 -5.16 9.87
N LEU A 59 15.64 -4.97 8.55
CA LEU A 59 16.78 -4.33 7.94
C LEU A 59 16.25 -3.28 6.97
N HIS A 60 16.65 -2.03 7.19
CA HIS A 60 16.27 -0.89 6.36
C HIS A 60 17.43 -0.52 5.43
N PRO A 61 17.63 -1.22 4.30
CA PRO A 61 18.73 -0.91 3.39
C PRO A 61 18.65 0.52 2.82
N ASP A 62 17.44 1.09 2.77
CA ASP A 62 17.15 2.35 2.08
C ASP A 62 16.88 3.54 3.03
N LYS A 63 17.19 3.42 4.33
CA LYS A 63 16.97 4.47 5.36
C LYS A 63 15.55 5.05 5.32
N CYS A 64 14.55 4.19 5.48
CA CYS A 64 13.16 4.62 5.50
C CYS A 64 12.86 5.33 6.85
N GLU A 65 12.65 6.64 6.84
CA GLU A 65 12.18 7.40 8.00
C GLU A 65 10.67 7.70 7.87
N GLY A 66 9.88 7.42 8.92
CA GLY A 66 8.59 8.07 9.15
C GLY A 66 7.30 7.35 8.74
N ASP A 67 7.35 6.30 7.91
CA ASP A 67 6.16 5.51 7.55
C ASP A 67 6.27 4.09 8.14
N ASP A 68 5.20 3.55 8.71
CA ASP A 68 5.16 2.14 9.14
C ASP A 68 5.17 1.22 7.90
N HIS A 69 6.12 0.27 7.86
CA HIS A 69 6.32 -0.66 6.74
C HIS A 69 7.07 -1.92 7.18
N VAL A 70 6.90 -3.00 6.42
CA VAL A 70 7.65 -4.25 6.57
C VAL A 70 8.46 -4.54 5.32
N HIS A 71 9.67 -5.06 5.52
CA HIS A 71 10.48 -5.64 4.45
C HIS A 71 10.31 -7.16 4.46
N VAL A 72 9.82 -7.74 3.37
CA VAL A 72 9.48 -9.17 3.30
C VAL A 72 10.40 -9.87 2.31
N VAL A 73 10.92 -11.03 2.70
CA VAL A 73 11.51 -11.99 1.75
C VAL A 73 10.41 -12.94 1.33
N TRP A 74 10.27 -13.14 0.02
CA TRP A 74 9.24 -13.99 -0.55
C TRP A 74 9.77 -14.75 -1.77
N GLN A 75 9.06 -15.81 -2.15
CA GLN A 75 9.46 -16.72 -3.21
C GLN A 75 8.48 -16.67 -4.37
N ASP A 76 9.03 -16.48 -5.57
CA ASP A 76 8.35 -16.58 -6.86
C ASP A 76 8.99 -17.74 -7.64
N GLY A 77 8.32 -18.89 -7.66
CA GLY A 77 8.88 -20.12 -8.20
C GLY A 77 10.22 -20.47 -7.55
N ASP A 78 11.30 -20.47 -8.33
CA ASP A 78 12.65 -20.78 -7.86
C ASP A 78 13.47 -19.54 -7.45
N GLN A 79 12.86 -18.34 -7.48
CA GLN A 79 13.55 -17.08 -7.22
C GLN A 79 13.13 -16.50 -5.87
N LEU A 80 14.12 -16.06 -5.09
CA LEU A 80 13.87 -15.23 -3.92
C LEU A 80 13.85 -13.76 -4.31
N ARG A 81 12.84 -13.08 -3.82
CA ARG A 81 12.58 -11.66 -4.03
C ARG A 81 12.48 -10.96 -2.68
N ARG A 82 12.53 -9.64 -2.72
CA ARG A 82 12.19 -8.78 -1.59
C ARG A 82 11.09 -7.82 -1.97
N ALA A 83 10.30 -7.41 -0.99
CA ALA A 83 9.32 -6.35 -1.13
C ALA A 83 9.39 -5.41 0.08
N ARG A 84 9.11 -4.13 -0.14
CA ARG A 84 8.73 -3.17 0.90
C ARG A 84 7.21 -2.98 0.83
N ILE A 85 6.51 -3.32 1.90
CA ILE A 85 5.07 -3.13 2.02
C ILE A 85 4.82 -2.09 3.10
N ASN A 86 4.07 -1.03 2.82
CA ASN A 86 3.71 -0.01 3.82
C ASN A 86 2.44 -0.43 4.56
N ALA A 87 2.23 0.09 5.76
CA ALA A 87 0.97 -0.03 6.48
C ALA A 87 -0.18 0.61 5.67
N PRO A 88 -1.43 0.16 5.83
CA PRO A 88 -2.60 0.65 5.09
C PRO A 88 -2.69 2.17 4.91
N GLU A 89 -2.46 2.91 6.00
CA GLU A 89 -2.55 4.37 6.06
C GLU A 89 -1.44 5.10 5.28
N HIS A 90 -0.33 4.40 5.01
CA HIS A 90 0.84 4.85 4.25
C HIS A 90 0.99 4.11 2.91
N ALA A 91 0.06 3.21 2.58
CA ALA A 91 0.09 2.45 1.34
C ALA A 91 -0.03 3.40 0.14
N LEU A 92 0.57 3.02 -0.99
CA LEU A 92 0.22 3.60 -2.29
C LEU A 92 -0.31 2.43 -3.11
N PHE A 93 -1.38 1.81 -2.61
CA PHE A 93 -1.89 0.57 -3.16
C PHE A 93 -2.48 0.82 -4.54
N GLU A 94 -2.02 0.08 -5.53
CA GLU A 94 -2.43 0.26 -6.93
C GLU A 94 -3.65 -0.61 -7.20
N ALA A 95 -4.82 0.01 -7.25
CA ALA A 95 -6.08 -0.65 -7.62
C ALA A 95 -6.69 0.05 -8.85
N PRO A 96 -6.98 -0.66 -9.96
CA PRO A 96 -7.58 -0.04 -11.15
C PRO A 96 -8.90 0.68 -10.83
N VAL A 97 -9.71 0.13 -9.94
CA VAL A 97 -10.98 0.71 -9.50
C VAL A 97 -10.82 2.09 -8.85
N ALA A 98 -9.67 2.42 -8.25
CA ALA A 98 -9.45 3.73 -7.64
C ALA A 98 -9.49 4.87 -8.66
N ALA A 99 -9.01 4.65 -9.89
CA ALA A 99 -9.12 5.65 -10.96
C ALA A 99 -10.58 5.83 -11.39
N HIS A 100 -11.32 4.73 -11.56
CA HIS A 100 -12.74 4.76 -11.92
C HIS A 100 -13.58 5.47 -10.86
N TYR A 101 -13.37 5.15 -9.58
CA TYR A 101 -14.04 5.81 -8.46
C TYR A 101 -13.78 7.31 -8.43
N ALA A 102 -12.53 7.73 -8.61
CA ALA A 102 -12.19 9.15 -8.68
C ALA A 102 -12.87 9.86 -9.85
N MET A 103 -12.88 9.24 -11.04
CA MET A 103 -13.57 9.79 -12.21
C MET A 103 -15.09 9.90 -11.98
N ALA A 104 -15.70 8.90 -11.35
CA ALA A 104 -17.13 8.91 -11.03
C ALA A 104 -17.48 10.06 -10.06
N ARG A 105 -16.70 10.27 -9.00
CA ARG A 105 -16.91 11.38 -8.06
C ARG A 105 -16.80 12.75 -8.74
N ILE A 106 -15.82 12.92 -9.63
CA ILE A 106 -15.66 14.15 -10.43
C ILE A 106 -16.89 14.35 -11.32
N LEU A 107 -17.40 13.30 -11.95
CA LEU A 107 -18.60 13.34 -12.79
C LEU A 107 -19.87 13.67 -12.00
N ASP A 108 -19.94 13.28 -10.72
CA ASP A 108 -21.00 13.63 -9.77
C ASP A 108 -20.85 15.04 -9.19
N GLY A 109 -19.84 15.80 -9.65
CA GLY A 109 -19.64 17.21 -9.31
C GLY A 109 -18.82 17.42 -8.03
N GLU A 110 -18.23 16.37 -7.47
CA GLU A 110 -17.27 16.52 -6.39
C GLU A 110 -16.01 17.24 -6.89
N ARG A 111 -15.47 18.11 -6.04
CA ARG A 111 -14.23 18.84 -6.34
C ARG A 111 -13.05 18.13 -5.70
N ASP A 112 -11.89 18.24 -6.34
CA ASP A 112 -10.61 17.89 -5.73
C ASP A 112 -10.51 18.59 -4.38
N LEU A 113 -10.36 17.80 -3.31
CA LEU A 113 -10.40 18.31 -1.94
C LEU A 113 -9.10 19.05 -1.56
N GLY A 114 -8.11 19.12 -2.44
CA GLY A 114 -6.85 19.81 -2.20
C GLY A 114 -6.13 19.28 -0.95
N ALA A 115 -5.32 20.11 -0.31
CA ALA A 115 -4.62 19.75 0.94
C ALA A 115 -5.53 19.84 2.20
N ALA A 116 -6.84 19.62 2.05
CA ALA A 116 -7.75 19.60 3.21
C ALA A 116 -7.28 18.52 4.21
N ARG A 117 -7.27 18.89 5.50
CA ARG A 117 -6.75 18.05 6.59
C ARG A 117 -7.56 16.76 6.69
N ASN A 118 -6.99 15.69 6.16
CA ASN A 118 -7.16 14.32 6.62
C ASN A 118 -8.62 13.85 6.84
N PRO A 119 -9.57 14.00 5.90
CA PRO A 119 -10.80 13.22 5.97
C PRO A 119 -10.48 11.72 5.78
N SER A 120 -11.28 10.85 6.38
CA SER A 120 -11.20 9.40 6.22
C SER A 120 -11.40 8.94 4.77
N ASP A 121 -12.03 9.78 3.94
CA ASP A 121 -12.14 9.62 2.50
C ASP A 121 -11.80 10.95 1.80
N TYR A 122 -10.74 10.95 1.00
CA TYR A 122 -10.40 12.10 0.15
C TYR A 122 -9.77 11.62 -1.15
N PHE A 123 -10.02 12.32 -2.26
CA PHE A 123 -9.24 12.17 -3.48
C PHE A 123 -8.56 13.47 -3.85
N ARG A 124 -7.39 13.32 -4.48
CA ARG A 124 -6.62 14.39 -5.06
C ARG A 124 -5.99 13.94 -6.35
N CYS A 125 -6.12 14.76 -7.37
CA CYS A 125 -5.55 14.48 -8.67
C CYS A 125 -4.33 15.35 -8.90
N TYR A 126 -3.40 14.78 -9.65
CA TYR A 126 -2.11 15.38 -9.92
C TYR A 126 -1.88 15.32 -11.42
N SER A 127 -1.66 16.49 -12.03
CA SER A 127 -1.02 16.56 -13.35
C SER A 127 0.49 16.62 -13.20
N GLY A 128 1.17 15.98 -14.14
CA GLY A 128 2.63 15.94 -14.21
C GLY A 128 3.16 14.54 -13.96
N ARG A 129 4.44 14.34 -14.28
CA ARG A 129 5.08 13.04 -14.14
C ARG A 129 5.32 12.70 -12.66
N ASP A 130 4.75 11.60 -12.19
CA ASP A 130 5.16 11.00 -10.92
C ASP A 130 6.57 10.36 -11.03
N ARG A 131 7.07 9.82 -9.92
CA ARG A 131 8.37 9.11 -9.88
C ARG A 131 8.44 7.88 -10.81
N ASN A 132 7.28 7.37 -11.24
CA ASN A 132 7.12 6.24 -12.16
C ASN A 132 6.85 6.72 -13.61
N GLY A 133 6.89 8.02 -13.87
CA GLY A 133 6.67 8.61 -15.20
C GLY A 133 5.21 8.77 -15.60
N ARG A 134 4.24 8.52 -14.70
CA ARG A 134 2.80 8.69 -14.98
C ARG A 134 2.46 10.16 -15.14
N THR A 135 1.87 10.55 -16.26
CA THR A 135 1.59 11.96 -16.60
C THR A 135 0.38 12.53 -15.88
N ALA A 136 -0.55 11.69 -15.43
CA ALA A 136 -1.70 12.06 -14.61
C ALA A 136 -2.06 10.89 -13.67
N TYR A 137 -2.32 11.20 -12.40
CA TYR A 137 -2.67 10.19 -11.40
C TYR A 137 -3.55 10.76 -10.30
N VAL A 138 -4.29 9.87 -9.63
CA VAL A 138 -5.06 10.17 -8.42
C VAL A 138 -4.39 9.53 -7.21
N ARG A 139 -4.36 10.27 -6.09
CA ARG A 139 -4.22 9.69 -4.76
C ARG A 139 -5.55 9.78 -4.05
N LEU A 140 -5.98 8.67 -3.50
CA LEU A 140 -7.30 8.55 -2.88
C LEU A 140 -7.11 7.79 -1.57
N ARG A 141 -7.61 8.33 -0.46
CA ARG A 141 -7.80 7.53 0.75
C ARG A 141 -9.24 7.06 0.79
N HIS A 142 -9.44 5.77 1.06
CA HIS A 142 -10.74 5.16 1.27
C HIS A 142 -10.59 4.01 2.25
N ASP A 143 -11.46 3.95 3.26
CA ASP A 143 -11.36 3.00 4.37
C ASP A 143 -9.94 2.92 4.95
N GLU A 144 -9.31 4.07 5.25
CA GLU A 144 -7.94 4.16 5.79
C GLU A 144 -6.81 3.71 4.85
N VAL A 145 -7.10 3.02 3.75
CA VAL A 145 -6.10 2.63 2.75
C VAL A 145 -5.86 3.79 1.81
N LEU A 146 -4.59 4.13 1.58
CA LEU A 146 -4.20 5.09 0.57
C LEU A 146 -3.91 4.37 -0.76
N PHE A 147 -4.67 4.76 -1.79
CA PHE A 147 -4.60 4.26 -3.15
C PHE A 147 -3.85 5.23 -4.07
N LEU A 148 -3.19 4.67 -5.07
CA LEU A 148 -2.57 5.41 -6.16
C LEU A 148 -2.97 4.77 -7.49
N SER A 149 -3.56 5.54 -8.39
CA SER A 149 -3.92 5.01 -9.71
C SER A 149 -3.69 6.04 -10.81
N ALA A 150 -3.30 5.56 -11.99
CA ALA A 150 -3.16 6.41 -13.15
C ALA A 150 -4.55 6.82 -13.64
N ILE A 151 -4.71 8.10 -13.99
CA ILE A 151 -5.91 8.56 -14.69
C ILE A 151 -5.55 8.87 -16.15
N PRO A 152 -6.49 8.72 -17.09
CA PRO A 152 -6.27 9.05 -18.49
C PRO A 152 -5.88 10.52 -18.65
N VAL A 153 -4.82 10.80 -19.41
CA VAL A 153 -4.35 12.18 -19.65
C VAL A 153 -5.44 13.02 -20.31
N ALA A 154 -6.25 12.43 -21.19
CA ALA A 154 -7.39 13.11 -21.80
C ALA A 154 -8.44 13.54 -20.76
N PHE A 155 -8.78 12.65 -19.82
CA PHE A 155 -9.71 12.95 -18.73
C PHE A 155 -9.15 14.07 -17.82
N ASP A 156 -7.90 13.94 -17.39
CA ASP A 156 -7.21 14.96 -16.58
C ASP A 156 -7.18 16.32 -17.28
N SER A 157 -6.85 16.34 -18.57
CA SER A 157 -6.80 17.58 -19.37
C SER A 157 -8.18 18.23 -19.51
N LEU A 158 -9.22 17.44 -19.76
CA LEU A 158 -10.60 17.93 -19.86
C LEU A 158 -11.10 18.48 -18.54
N TRP A 159 -10.72 17.88 -17.42
CA TRP A 159 -11.16 18.36 -16.11
C TRP A 159 -10.43 19.63 -15.69
N GLN A 160 -9.11 19.70 -15.89
CA GLN A 160 -8.32 20.85 -15.47
C GLN A 160 -8.45 22.07 -16.39
N TYR A 161 -8.55 21.83 -17.69
CA TYR A 161 -8.52 22.90 -18.70
C TYR A 161 -9.80 22.98 -19.53
N GLY A 162 -10.69 21.99 -19.43
CA GLY A 162 -11.95 22.00 -20.16
C GLY A 162 -12.91 23.05 -19.60
N SER A 163 -13.82 23.50 -20.46
CA SER A 163 -14.80 24.55 -20.20
C SER A 163 -15.93 24.15 -19.24
N GLY A 164 -15.75 23.11 -18.42
CA GLY A 164 -16.83 22.49 -17.65
C GLY A 164 -17.78 21.62 -18.49
N ASP A 165 -17.30 21.09 -19.62
CA ASP A 165 -18.08 20.16 -20.46
C ASP A 165 -18.12 18.76 -19.82
N MET A 166 -19.15 18.54 -18.99
CA MET A 166 -19.39 17.25 -18.33
C MET A 166 -19.69 16.11 -19.32
N GLY A 167 -20.20 16.42 -20.52
CA GLY A 167 -20.46 15.42 -21.54
C GLY A 167 -19.16 14.85 -22.11
N ALA A 168 -18.19 15.72 -22.40
CA ALA A 168 -16.86 15.30 -22.84
C ALA A 168 -16.12 14.49 -21.77
N LEU A 169 -16.21 14.90 -20.49
CA LEU A 169 -15.65 14.15 -19.37
C LEU A 169 -16.28 12.75 -19.23
N ARG A 170 -17.62 12.66 -19.36
CA ARG A 170 -18.33 11.39 -19.31
C ARG A 170 -17.85 10.45 -20.42
N LEU A 171 -17.75 10.97 -21.65
CA LEU A 171 -17.33 10.18 -22.81
C LEU A 171 -15.90 9.64 -22.63
N ALA A 172 -14.98 10.48 -22.12
CA ALA A 172 -13.61 10.06 -21.84
C ALA A 172 -13.52 9.00 -20.73
N ALA A 173 -14.35 9.11 -19.69
CA ALA A 173 -14.42 8.09 -18.64
C ALA A 173 -14.99 6.77 -19.17
N ASP A 174 -16.06 6.84 -19.97
CA ASP A 174 -16.71 5.66 -20.55
C ASP A 174 -15.78 4.92 -21.51
N GLU A 175 -14.98 5.62 -22.31
CA GLU A 175 -13.97 5.01 -23.19
C GLU A 175 -12.93 4.19 -22.41
N VAL A 176 -12.50 4.72 -21.26
CA VAL A 176 -11.47 4.10 -20.42
C VAL A 176 -12.02 2.88 -19.68
N TYR A 177 -13.27 2.97 -19.22
CA TYR A 177 -13.95 1.86 -18.58
C TYR A 177 -14.37 0.77 -19.57
N GLY A 178 -14.54 1.11 -20.86
CA GLY A 178 -15.06 0.21 -21.89
C GLY A 178 -16.59 0.18 -21.95
N GLY A 179 -17.26 1.24 -21.49
CA GLY A 179 -18.71 1.37 -21.42
C GLY A 179 -19.13 2.42 -20.38
N PRO A 180 -20.44 2.59 -20.12
CA PRO A 180 -20.91 3.51 -19.10
C PRO A 180 -20.24 3.24 -17.75
N LEU A 181 -19.60 4.27 -17.18
CA LEU A 181 -18.99 4.16 -15.86
C LEU A 181 -20.07 3.80 -14.81
N PRO A 182 -19.80 2.85 -13.88
CA PRO A 182 -20.72 2.52 -12.80
C PRO A 182 -20.98 3.71 -11.87
N SER A 183 -21.95 3.57 -10.97
CA SER A 183 -22.23 4.62 -9.99
C SER A 183 -21.07 4.79 -8.99
N VAL A 184 -21.02 5.94 -8.33
CA VAL A 184 -20.05 6.18 -7.24
C VAL A 184 -20.21 5.14 -6.14
N GLU A 185 -21.45 4.72 -5.82
CA GLU A 185 -21.74 3.69 -4.81
C GLU A 185 -21.20 2.31 -5.21
N ASP A 186 -21.45 1.86 -6.45
CA ASP A 186 -20.93 0.57 -6.95
C ASP A 186 -19.40 0.52 -6.96
N LEU A 187 -18.75 1.67 -7.24
CA LEU A 187 -17.30 1.79 -7.26
C LEU A 187 -16.72 1.92 -5.85
N ALA A 188 -17.44 2.54 -4.91
CA ALA A 188 -17.07 2.57 -3.51
C ALA A 188 -17.03 1.15 -2.94
N ASP A 189 -18.08 0.35 -3.17
CA ASP A 189 -18.14 -1.04 -2.71
C ASP A 189 -16.95 -1.87 -3.23
N GLN A 190 -16.64 -1.75 -4.52
CA GLN A 190 -15.48 -2.43 -5.11
C GLN A 190 -14.15 -1.94 -4.52
N LEU A 191 -14.05 -0.65 -4.18
CA LEU A 191 -12.86 -0.09 -3.57
C LEU A 191 -12.70 -0.52 -2.11
N SER A 192 -13.78 -0.62 -1.34
CA SER A 192 -13.78 -1.23 0.00
C SER A 192 -13.29 -2.67 -0.05
N TRP A 193 -13.70 -3.46 -1.05
CA TRP A 193 -13.19 -4.83 -1.22
C TRP A 193 -11.68 -4.86 -1.47
N ALA A 194 -11.17 -3.95 -2.30
CA ALA A 194 -9.73 -3.81 -2.52
C ALA A 194 -8.99 -3.37 -1.24
N ALA A 195 -9.59 -2.48 -0.44
CA ALA A 195 -9.03 -2.06 0.85
C ALA A 195 -8.97 -3.22 1.86
N ASP A 196 -10.04 -4.02 1.93
CA ASP A 196 -10.09 -5.22 2.77
C ASP A 196 -9.07 -6.27 2.35
N ALA A 197 -8.92 -6.51 1.05
CA ALA A 197 -7.91 -7.42 0.52
C ALA A 197 -6.49 -6.97 0.91
N TYR A 198 -6.20 -5.67 0.79
CA TYR A 198 -4.91 -5.11 1.22
C TYR A 198 -4.68 -5.25 2.72
N ARG A 199 -5.69 -4.95 3.55
CA ARG A 199 -5.61 -5.12 5.02
C ARG A 199 -5.39 -6.57 5.42
N ALA A 200 -6.09 -7.50 4.76
CA ALA A 200 -5.93 -8.92 5.00
C ALA A 200 -4.50 -9.38 4.67
N ALA A 201 -3.97 -8.94 3.53
CA ALA A 201 -2.59 -9.18 3.15
C ALA A 201 -1.61 -8.58 4.17
N TRP A 202 -1.78 -7.32 4.57
CA TRP A 202 -0.97 -6.66 5.59
C TRP A 202 -0.96 -7.43 6.92
N SER A 203 -2.14 -7.79 7.43
CA SER A 203 -2.28 -8.53 8.69
C SER A 203 -1.62 -9.90 8.63
N ALA A 204 -1.68 -10.59 7.48
CA ALA A 204 -0.95 -11.84 7.27
C ALA A 204 0.58 -11.64 7.33
N LEU A 205 1.09 -10.52 6.81
CA LEU A 205 2.51 -10.19 6.87
C LEU A 205 2.99 -9.86 8.29
N GLU A 206 2.15 -9.22 9.11
CA GLU A 206 2.47 -8.94 10.52
C GLU A 206 2.61 -10.22 11.35
N GLY A 207 1.90 -11.29 10.96
CA GLY A 207 1.99 -12.61 11.60
C GLY A 207 3.21 -13.43 11.18
N LEU A 208 4.01 -12.97 10.23
CA LEU A 208 5.16 -13.71 9.73
C LEU A 208 6.30 -13.78 10.75
N PRO A 209 7.14 -14.83 10.70
CA PRO A 209 8.34 -14.87 11.50
C PRO A 209 9.31 -13.76 11.13
N GLN A 210 9.98 -13.22 12.15
CA GLN A 210 11.12 -12.34 11.98
C GLN A 210 12.34 -13.15 11.51
N LEU A 211 12.82 -12.85 10.31
CA LEU A 211 14.05 -13.42 9.74
C LEU A 211 15.24 -12.54 10.10
N PHE A 212 16.31 -13.19 10.56
CA PHE A 212 17.60 -12.56 10.79
C PHE A 212 18.52 -12.80 9.60
N VAL A 213 19.09 -11.71 9.09
CA VAL A 213 20.16 -11.73 8.09
C VAL A 213 21.47 -11.38 8.78
N GLY A 214 22.47 -12.25 8.65
CA GLY A 214 23.77 -12.07 9.30
C GLY A 214 24.51 -10.82 8.81
N GLY A 215 25.37 -10.27 9.67
CA GLY A 215 26.36 -9.24 9.30
C GLY A 215 27.44 -9.78 8.38
#